data_AF-A0AB39S9E4-F1
#
_entry.id   AF-A0AB39S9E4-F1
#
_cell.length_a   1.000
_cell.length_b   1.000
_cell.length_c   1.000
_cell.angle_alpha   90.00
_cell.angle_beta   90.00
_cell.angle_gamma   90.00
#
_symmetry.space_group_name_H-M   'P 1'
#
loop_
_entity.id
_entity.type
_entity.pdbx_description
1 polymer ?
#
loop_
_entity_poly.entity_id
_entity_poly.type
_entity_poly.pdbx_seq_one_letter_code
_entity_poly.pdbx_strand_id
1 'polypeptide(L)'
;MPEVQPDNQKLLDSLAKTLQAVVRPHPGGTLVDATIEPLPGQIDVSQILHGALDATFITKDVRFAGFKPEDQLTPAALGTSIISGQPLAGTPVATGVNGLLGQLTGLIPMLSQTKVPVQLEVVWAVQDENGQPLAQDKWNVSKGVPFTEGGVPKVKGTEIAIAFKPVVEELTTTNAVPAPLHVQLVATVTLKALDLVSQSLPLPAVPVAIPALLFPKLLAAFRHSDFQPKAGDDDGFVFIMVPGNSPLRSIEQLKSTLATLQETVTTLKAFADFAGFLLGLDSLVSSVTASPYFSFAAQDAVQDLNDITAIQNDLFTNDIELEDEISSMIFIGPPNKVVHWFCEPNFDDEDGDFTVKVGPQFFTLVRSLDSAHPASEPAGMVTVGHPVDENPTFNDFTSSVRFE
;
A
#
# COMPACT_ATOMS: atom_id res chain seq x y z
N MET A 1 45.15 4.25 -13.51
CA MET A 1 43.82 4.39 -12.88
C MET A 1 44.06 4.80 -11.44
N PRO A 2 43.36 5.83 -10.93
CA PRO A 2 43.51 6.24 -9.53
C PRO A 2 43.12 5.06 -8.62
N GLU A 3 44.01 4.71 -7.70
CA GLU A 3 43.77 3.66 -6.71
C GLU A 3 42.81 4.20 -5.65
N VAL A 4 41.64 3.59 -5.55
CA VAL A 4 40.60 4.03 -4.62
C VAL A 4 40.97 3.58 -3.21
N GLN A 5 41.10 4.54 -2.28
CA GLN A 5 41.50 4.23 -0.91
C GLN A 5 40.41 3.45 -0.15
N PRO A 6 40.80 2.45 0.68
CA PRO A 6 39.87 1.69 1.53
C PRO A 6 39.06 2.57 2.52
N ASP A 7 39.51 3.80 2.78
CA ASP A 7 38.80 4.74 3.65
C ASP A 7 37.51 5.29 3.02
N ASN A 8 37.41 5.29 1.68
CA ASN A 8 36.19 5.73 0.98
C ASN A 8 35.03 4.73 1.17
N GLN A 9 35.34 3.44 1.28
CA GLN A 9 34.33 2.41 1.58
C GLN A 9 33.77 2.59 3.00
N LYS A 10 34.64 2.83 3.99
CA LYS A 10 34.23 3.09 5.37
C LYS A 10 33.38 4.36 5.50
N LEU A 11 33.67 5.38 4.68
CA LEU A 11 32.87 6.60 4.63
C LEU A 11 31.46 6.32 4.13
N LEU A 12 31.31 5.57 3.03
CA LEU A 12 30.00 5.14 2.50
C LEU A 12 29.22 4.33 3.55
N ASP A 13 29.87 3.37 4.20
CA ASP A 13 29.22 2.56 5.24
C ASP A 13 28.82 3.40 6.46
N SER A 14 29.59 4.45 6.81
CA SER A 14 29.25 5.39 7.88
C SER A 14 28.07 6.29 7.53
N LEU A 15 27.98 6.76 6.27
CA LEU A 15 26.88 7.58 5.78
C LEU A 15 25.57 6.77 5.71
N ALA A 16 25.66 5.51 5.29
CA ALA A 16 24.50 4.63 5.27
C ALA A 16 23.85 4.49 6.66
N LYS A 17 24.66 4.49 7.73
CA LYS A 17 24.18 4.42 9.13
C LYS A 17 23.46 5.68 9.63
N THR A 18 23.62 6.82 8.96
CA THR A 18 22.89 8.05 9.34
C THR A 18 21.50 8.12 8.72
N LEU A 19 21.19 7.23 7.77
CA LEU A 19 19.90 7.19 7.09
C LEU A 19 18.82 6.62 8.00
N GLN A 20 17.64 7.23 7.95
CA GLN A 20 16.46 6.82 8.69
C GLN A 20 15.28 6.74 7.72
N ALA A 21 14.42 5.75 7.95
CA ALA A 21 13.13 5.69 7.29
C ALA A 21 12.13 6.56 8.08
N VAL A 22 11.52 7.51 7.41
CA VAL A 22 10.41 8.31 7.93
C VAL A 22 9.14 7.79 7.29
N VAL A 23 8.16 7.41 8.12
CA VAL A 23 6.89 6.84 7.66
C VAL A 23 5.74 7.71 8.14
N ARG A 24 4.84 8.07 7.22
CA ARG A 24 3.70 8.97 7.47
C ARG A 24 2.41 8.31 7.01
N PRO A 25 1.54 7.86 7.92
CA PRO A 25 0.22 7.39 7.55
C PRO A 25 -0.68 8.56 7.14
N HIS A 26 -1.46 8.38 6.08
CA HIS A 26 -2.52 9.29 5.69
C HIS A 26 -3.76 9.13 6.60
N PRO A 27 -4.67 10.14 6.64
CA PRO A 27 -5.97 9.99 7.27
C PRO A 27 -6.69 8.72 6.77
N GLY A 28 -7.18 7.90 7.69
CA GLY A 28 -7.74 6.56 7.39
C GLY A 28 -6.74 5.41 7.50
N GLY A 29 -5.43 5.68 7.62
CA GLY A 29 -4.41 4.70 8.03
C GLY A 29 -4.06 3.62 7.01
N THR A 30 -4.72 3.60 5.84
CA THR A 30 -4.52 2.59 4.80
C THR A 30 -3.43 2.98 3.82
N LEU A 31 -3.19 4.27 3.55
CA LEU A 31 -2.10 4.74 2.71
C LEU A 31 -0.95 5.27 3.57
N VAL A 32 0.27 4.87 3.23
CA VAL A 32 1.48 5.18 3.99
C VAL A 32 2.57 5.65 3.03
N ASP A 33 3.07 6.84 3.29
CA ASP A 33 4.26 7.36 2.60
C ASP A 33 5.50 7.03 3.42
N ALA A 34 6.55 6.56 2.75
CA ALA A 34 7.84 6.31 3.37
C ALA A 34 8.97 6.98 2.57
N THR A 35 9.81 7.72 3.27
CA THR A 35 10.98 8.44 2.72
C THR A 35 12.25 8.05 3.48
N ILE A 36 13.40 8.09 2.79
CA ILE A 36 14.70 8.01 3.45
C ILE A 36 15.26 9.41 3.67
N GLU A 37 15.59 9.74 4.92
CA GLU A 37 16.18 11.01 5.32
C GLU A 37 17.42 10.81 6.22
N PRO A 38 18.44 11.68 6.14
CA PRO A 38 18.68 12.68 5.08
C PRO A 38 19.24 12.04 3.80
N LEU A 39 18.95 12.60 2.62
CA LEU A 39 19.55 12.13 1.37
C LEU A 39 20.96 12.73 1.17
N PRO A 40 22.03 11.91 1.06
CA PRO A 40 23.38 12.43 0.84
C PRO A 40 23.49 12.96 -0.60
N GLY A 41 23.57 14.28 -0.78
CA GLY A 41 23.68 14.87 -2.11
C GLY A 41 25.05 14.68 -2.75
N GLN A 42 26.13 14.74 -1.95
CA GLN A 42 27.52 14.61 -2.37
C GLN A 42 28.38 14.11 -1.20
N ILE A 43 29.50 13.46 -1.51
CA ILE A 43 30.55 13.16 -0.52
C ILE A 43 31.87 13.78 -0.95
N ASP A 44 32.65 14.26 0.01
CA ASP A 44 34.03 14.67 -0.21
C ASP A 44 34.89 13.41 -0.25
N VAL A 45 35.35 13.03 -1.43
CA VAL A 45 36.29 11.93 -1.62
C VAL A 45 37.70 12.51 -1.64
N SER A 46 38.53 12.10 -0.69
CA SER A 46 39.96 12.37 -0.75
C SER A 46 40.60 11.45 -1.78
N GLN A 47 41.10 12.02 -2.87
CA GLN A 47 41.93 11.31 -3.84
C GLN A 47 43.38 11.76 -3.67
N ILE A 48 44.30 10.79 -3.66
CA ILE A 48 45.74 11.09 -3.82
C ILE A 48 45.97 11.31 -5.32
N LEU A 49 46.01 12.57 -5.73
CA LEU A 49 46.50 12.95 -7.05
C LEU A 49 48.01 13.10 -6.98
N HIS A 50 48.72 12.58 -7.95
CA HIS A 50 50.15 12.79 -8.07
C HIS A 50 50.37 14.09 -8.85
N GLY A 51 50.67 15.17 -8.13
CA GLY A 51 51.07 16.43 -8.73
C GLY A 51 52.52 16.35 -9.21
N ALA A 52 52.82 16.92 -10.37
CA ALA A 52 54.20 17.07 -10.82
C ALA A 52 54.91 18.05 -9.87
N LEU A 53 55.93 17.55 -9.16
CA LEU A 53 56.89 18.38 -8.45
C LEU A 53 58.01 18.70 -9.44
N ASP A 54 58.20 19.99 -9.69
CA ASP A 54 59.40 20.52 -10.32
C ASP A 54 60.03 21.53 -9.37
N ALA A 55 60.98 21.05 -8.57
CA ALA A 55 61.69 21.88 -7.60
C ALA A 55 63.10 22.18 -8.10
N THR A 56 63.37 23.45 -8.37
CA THR A 56 64.74 23.93 -8.61
C THR A 56 65.32 24.42 -7.29
N PHE A 57 66.49 23.91 -6.90
CA PHE A 57 67.17 24.30 -5.67
C PHE A 57 68.64 24.65 -5.93
N ILE A 58 69.18 25.51 -5.07
CA ILE A 58 70.58 25.91 -5.08
C ILE A 58 71.24 25.31 -3.84
N THR A 59 72.16 24.36 -4.02
CA THR A 59 72.97 23.90 -2.90
C THR A 59 74.11 24.89 -2.68
N LYS A 60 74.11 25.59 -1.55
CA LYS A 60 75.21 26.47 -1.17
C LYS A 60 76.38 25.64 -0.61
N ASP A 61 77.60 26.01 -0.97
CA ASP A 61 78.86 25.48 -0.40
C ASP A 61 79.31 24.06 -0.79
N VAL A 62 78.90 23.54 -1.95
CA VAL A 62 79.49 22.30 -2.48
C VAL A 62 80.49 22.62 -3.59
N ARG A 63 81.78 22.74 -3.23
CA ARG A 63 82.89 22.72 -4.19
C ARG A 63 83.32 21.28 -4.41
N PHE A 64 82.95 20.71 -5.55
CA PHE A 64 83.62 19.50 -5.99
C PHE A 64 84.80 19.85 -6.90
N ALA A 65 86.00 19.92 -6.34
CA ALA A 65 87.20 19.93 -7.17
C ALA A 65 87.40 18.52 -7.76
N GLY A 66 87.02 18.33 -9.02
CA GLY A 66 87.27 17.09 -9.77
C GLY A 66 86.12 16.07 -9.81
N PHE A 67 84.93 16.38 -9.30
CA PHE A 67 83.78 15.49 -9.45
C PHE A 67 83.12 15.76 -10.80
N LYS A 68 83.06 14.74 -11.66
CA LYS A 68 82.07 14.69 -12.73
C LYS A 68 80.75 14.28 -12.06
N PRO A 69 79.67 15.08 -12.14
CA PRO A 69 78.37 14.58 -11.73
C PRO A 69 78.14 13.26 -12.45
N GLU A 70 77.77 12.20 -11.75
CA GLU A 70 77.17 11.06 -12.44
C GLU A 70 75.95 11.61 -13.19
N ASP A 71 75.92 11.40 -14.50
CA ASP A 71 75.04 12.15 -15.41
C ASP A 71 73.56 11.97 -15.10
N GLN A 72 73.18 10.96 -14.30
CA GLN A 72 71.82 10.75 -13.84
C GLN A 72 71.83 10.07 -12.47
N LEU A 73 71.16 10.67 -11.49
CA LEU A 73 70.73 9.90 -10.32
C LEU A 73 69.65 8.92 -10.82
N THR A 74 69.99 7.63 -10.85
CA THR A 74 69.04 6.60 -11.28
C THR A 74 67.87 6.54 -10.27
N PRO A 75 66.61 6.35 -10.72
CA PRO A 75 65.44 6.30 -9.84
C PRO A 75 65.57 5.31 -8.67
N ALA A 76 66.37 4.25 -8.85
CA ALA A 76 66.68 3.25 -7.83
C ALA A 76 67.37 3.83 -6.57
N ALA A 77 68.10 4.94 -6.70
CA ALA A 77 68.81 5.60 -5.59
C ALA A 77 67.97 6.68 -4.88
N LEU A 78 66.85 7.11 -5.48
CA LEU A 78 66.08 8.29 -5.04
C LEU A 78 64.71 7.97 -4.44
N GLY A 79 64.41 6.69 -4.22
CA GLY A 79 63.07 6.27 -3.77
C GLY A 79 62.05 6.38 -4.91
N THR A 80 60.98 5.58 -4.82
CA THR A 80 60.05 5.31 -5.92
C THR A 80 59.19 6.50 -6.38
N SER A 81 59.24 7.64 -5.67
CA SER A 81 58.42 8.83 -5.94
C SER A 81 59.16 9.93 -6.72
N ILE A 82 60.48 9.76 -6.94
CA ILE A 82 61.32 10.71 -7.65
C ILE A 82 61.58 10.17 -9.06
N ILE A 83 61.13 10.91 -10.07
CA ILE A 83 61.20 10.50 -11.48
C ILE A 83 62.62 10.72 -12.01
N SER A 84 63.23 11.86 -11.68
CA SER A 84 64.64 12.12 -11.96
C SER A 84 65.20 13.28 -11.12
N GLY A 85 66.51 13.25 -10.89
CA GLY A 85 67.26 14.39 -10.38
C GLY A 85 68.46 14.66 -11.29
N GLN A 86 68.58 15.87 -11.82
CA GLN A 86 69.72 16.27 -12.65
C GLN A 86 70.29 17.64 -12.24
N PRO A 87 71.61 17.83 -12.34
CA PRO A 87 72.18 19.16 -12.43
C PRO A 87 71.60 19.89 -13.64
N LEU A 88 71.13 21.13 -13.49
CA LEU A 88 70.70 21.94 -14.63
C LEU A 88 71.95 22.37 -15.42
N ALA A 89 72.27 21.61 -16.47
CA ALA A 89 73.37 21.93 -17.37
C ALA A 89 72.96 23.08 -18.30
N GLY A 90 73.64 24.23 -18.18
CA GLY A 90 73.62 25.28 -19.21
C GLY A 90 72.84 26.57 -18.90
N THR A 91 72.31 26.77 -17.69
CA THR A 91 71.77 28.10 -17.31
C THR A 91 72.90 28.99 -16.78
N PRO A 92 73.10 30.22 -17.28
CA PRO A 92 74.11 31.13 -16.76
C PRO A 92 73.78 31.48 -15.31
N VAL A 93 74.56 30.95 -14.36
CA VAL A 93 74.46 31.35 -12.96
C VAL A 93 74.90 32.81 -12.88
N ALA A 94 74.02 33.68 -12.35
CA ALA A 94 74.36 35.07 -12.13
C ALA A 94 75.64 35.17 -11.27
N THR A 95 76.59 36.00 -11.71
CA THR A 95 77.89 36.18 -11.06
C THR A 95 77.71 36.61 -9.59
N GLY A 96 78.21 35.78 -8.66
CA GLY A 96 78.24 36.10 -7.22
C GLY A 96 77.67 35.04 -6.28
N VAL A 97 77.02 33.99 -6.78
CA VAL A 97 76.51 32.89 -5.93
C VAL A 97 77.17 31.57 -6.34
N ASN A 98 78.08 31.04 -5.50
CA ASN A 98 78.68 29.71 -5.70
C ASN A 98 77.70 28.63 -5.22
N GLY A 99 77.18 27.82 -6.15
CA GLY A 99 76.34 26.67 -5.86
C GLY A 99 75.98 25.89 -7.13
N LEU A 100 75.65 24.62 -6.99
CA LEU A 100 75.14 23.79 -8.08
C LEU A 100 73.61 23.98 -8.14
N LEU A 101 73.09 24.32 -9.32
CA LEU A 101 71.64 24.38 -9.56
C LEU A 101 71.16 22.94 -9.84
N GLY A 102 70.37 22.39 -8.93
CA GLY A 102 69.75 21.07 -9.09
C GLY A 102 68.28 21.20 -9.43
N GLN A 103 67.77 20.31 -10.28
CA GLN A 103 66.35 20.16 -10.53
C GLN A 103 65.90 18.79 -10.05
N LEU A 104 64.85 18.78 -9.22
CA LEU A 104 64.17 17.58 -8.78
C LEU A 104 62.82 17.51 -9.48
N THR A 105 62.64 16.49 -10.32
CA THR A 105 61.33 16.16 -10.88
C THR A 105 60.79 14.91 -10.20
N GLY A 106 59.61 15.02 -9.62
CA GLY A 106 58.99 13.94 -8.88
C GLY A 106 57.48 14.04 -8.90
N LEU A 107 56.83 13.10 -8.22
CA LEU A 107 55.41 13.14 -7.99
C LEU A 107 55.17 13.37 -6.49
N ILE A 108 54.54 14.49 -6.13
CA ILE A 108 54.05 14.68 -4.76
C ILE A 108 52.61 14.17 -4.69
N PRO A 109 52.29 13.29 -3.71
CA PRO A 109 50.91 12.97 -3.40
C PRO A 109 50.21 14.22 -2.86
N MET A 110 49.30 14.78 -3.65
CA MET A 110 48.42 15.87 -3.27
C MET A 110 47.05 15.31 -2.92
N LEU A 111 46.51 15.71 -1.76
CA LEU A 111 45.14 15.43 -1.39
C LEU A 111 44.23 16.39 -2.17
N SER A 112 43.50 15.86 -3.16
CA SER A 112 42.40 16.58 -3.79
C SER A 112 41.09 16.14 -3.13
N GLN A 113 40.33 17.09 -2.60
CA GLN A 113 38.94 16.86 -2.20
C GLN A 113 38.07 17.02 -3.44
N THR A 114 37.62 15.90 -3.99
CA THR A 114 36.68 15.92 -5.11
C THR A 114 35.29 15.59 -4.57
N LYS A 115 34.32 16.47 -4.85
CA LYS A 115 32.92 16.20 -4.55
C LYS A 115 32.37 15.22 -5.55
N VAL A 116 32.01 14.03 -5.08
CA VAL A 116 31.44 12.97 -5.90
C VAL A 116 29.95 12.86 -5.61
N PRO A 117 29.08 12.83 -6.64
CA PRO A 117 27.66 12.58 -6.44
C PRO A 117 27.46 11.18 -5.87
N VAL A 118 26.66 11.07 -4.81
CA VAL A 118 26.25 9.78 -4.26
C VAL A 118 24.89 9.43 -4.81
N GLN A 119 24.77 8.22 -5.34
CA GLN A 119 23.50 7.62 -5.71
C GLN A 119 23.04 6.73 -4.57
N LEU A 120 21.80 6.91 -4.14
CA LEU A 120 21.16 6.07 -3.13
C LEU A 120 20.20 5.11 -3.82
N GLU A 121 20.42 3.82 -3.62
CA GLU A 121 19.47 2.78 -3.96
C GLU A 121 18.79 2.31 -2.68
N VAL A 122 17.45 2.30 -2.70
CA VAL A 122 16.64 1.86 -1.56
C VAL A 122 15.69 0.78 -2.05
N VAL A 123 15.67 -0.32 -1.31
CA VAL A 123 14.76 -1.44 -1.50
C VAL A 123 13.92 -1.58 -0.23
N TRP A 124 12.61 -1.50 -0.38
CA TRP A 124 11.65 -1.67 0.70
C TRP A 124 11.03 -3.06 0.65
N ALA A 125 10.80 -3.63 1.82
CA ALA A 125 10.01 -4.83 2.02
C ALA A 125 8.92 -4.56 3.07
N VAL A 126 7.76 -5.18 2.87
CA VAL A 126 6.66 -5.18 3.84
C VAL A 126 6.69 -6.50 4.58
N GLN A 127 6.70 -6.45 5.90
CA GLN A 127 6.69 -7.62 6.78
C GLN A 127 5.50 -7.58 7.74
N ASP A 128 5.07 -8.74 8.21
CA ASP A 128 4.13 -8.87 9.32
C ASP A 128 4.81 -8.60 10.69
N GLU A 129 4.05 -8.71 11.77
CA GLU A 129 4.56 -8.55 13.14
C GLU A 129 5.65 -9.57 13.54
N ASN A 130 5.73 -10.70 12.83
CA ASN A 130 6.70 -11.78 13.05
C ASN A 130 7.94 -11.66 12.14
N GLY A 131 8.03 -10.58 11.35
CA GLY A 131 9.12 -10.36 10.39
C GLY A 131 9.02 -11.19 9.11
N GLN A 132 7.89 -11.87 8.86
CA GLN A 132 7.67 -12.61 7.62
C GLN A 132 7.18 -11.67 6.51
N PRO A 133 7.58 -11.88 5.25
CA PRO A 133 7.09 -11.06 4.15
C PRO A 133 5.56 -11.10 4.00
N LEU A 134 4.95 -9.93 3.86
CA LEU A 134 3.51 -9.81 3.66
C LEU A 134 3.15 -10.10 2.19
N ALA A 135 2.11 -10.92 1.99
CA ALA A 135 1.64 -11.30 0.66
C ALA A 135 1.21 -10.09 -0.19
N GLN A 136 1.45 -10.16 -1.51
CA GLN A 136 1.23 -9.05 -2.45
C GLN A 136 -0.25 -8.63 -2.56
N ASP A 137 -1.21 -9.50 -2.22
CA ASP A 137 -2.64 -9.18 -2.23
C ASP A 137 -3.06 -8.28 -1.04
N LYS A 138 -2.18 -8.09 -0.06
CA LYS A 138 -2.44 -7.28 1.14
C LYS A 138 -1.98 -5.83 1.01
N TRP A 139 -1.27 -5.47 -0.06
CA TRP A 139 -0.77 -4.11 -0.25
C TRP A 139 -0.55 -3.78 -1.72
N ASN A 140 -0.56 -2.49 -2.05
CA ASN A 140 -0.41 -1.98 -3.40
C ASN A 140 0.52 -0.76 -3.41
N VAL A 141 1.35 -0.63 -4.45
CA VAL A 141 2.30 0.47 -4.60
C VAL A 141 1.68 1.58 -5.43
N SER A 142 1.49 2.75 -4.81
CA SER A 142 1.08 3.97 -5.51
C SER A 142 2.28 4.81 -5.98
N LYS A 143 3.44 4.66 -5.32
CA LYS A 143 4.70 5.32 -5.70
C LYS A 143 5.89 4.42 -5.40
N GLY A 144 6.85 4.38 -6.33
CA GLY A 144 7.97 3.45 -6.33
C GLY A 144 7.85 2.40 -7.44
N VAL A 145 8.87 1.57 -7.61
CA VAL A 145 8.90 0.52 -8.64
C VAL A 145 8.75 -0.85 -7.97
N PRO A 146 7.57 -1.49 -8.04
CA PRO A 146 7.39 -2.83 -7.47
C PRO A 146 8.21 -3.87 -8.25
N PHE A 147 8.76 -4.84 -7.54
CA PHE A 147 9.47 -5.99 -8.12
C PHE A 147 9.42 -7.18 -7.17
N THR A 148 9.92 -8.33 -7.61
CA THR A 148 9.99 -9.56 -6.80
C THR A 148 11.41 -10.10 -6.81
N GLU A 149 11.90 -10.51 -5.64
CA GLU A 149 13.22 -11.10 -5.47
C GLU A 149 13.13 -12.33 -4.58
N GLY A 150 13.50 -13.50 -5.11
CA GLY A 150 13.37 -14.76 -4.38
C GLY A 150 11.92 -15.11 -4.01
N GLY A 151 10.94 -14.65 -4.81
CA GLY A 151 9.51 -14.81 -4.52
C GLY A 151 8.96 -13.82 -3.47
N VAL A 152 9.80 -12.96 -2.90
CA VAL A 152 9.40 -11.93 -1.94
C VAL A 152 9.09 -10.63 -2.68
N PRO A 153 7.89 -10.05 -2.53
CA PRO A 153 7.58 -8.79 -3.16
C PRO A 153 8.25 -7.60 -2.45
N LYS A 154 8.76 -6.65 -3.24
CA LYS A 154 9.59 -5.52 -2.79
C LYS A 154 9.32 -4.27 -3.63
N VAL A 155 9.77 -3.10 -3.16
CA VAL A 155 9.62 -1.82 -3.86
C VAL A 155 10.96 -1.10 -3.94
N LYS A 156 11.33 -0.57 -5.11
CA LYS A 156 12.50 0.32 -5.27
C LYS A 156 12.07 1.78 -5.24
N GLY A 157 12.82 2.60 -4.52
CA GLY A 157 12.64 4.06 -4.52
C GLY A 157 13.07 4.71 -3.21
N THR A 158 13.68 5.89 -3.28
CA THR A 158 14.02 6.72 -2.10
C THR A 158 12.79 7.29 -1.40
N GLU A 159 11.68 7.35 -2.13
CA GLU A 159 10.36 7.71 -1.65
C GLU A 159 9.35 6.74 -2.26
N ILE A 160 8.53 6.14 -1.41
CA ILE A 160 7.50 5.18 -1.79
C ILE A 160 6.17 5.53 -1.14
N ALA A 161 5.07 5.09 -1.75
CA ALA A 161 3.74 5.17 -1.18
C ALA A 161 3.07 3.81 -1.31
N ILE A 162 2.68 3.23 -0.18
CA ILE A 162 2.08 1.90 -0.08
C ILE A 162 0.68 2.02 0.50
N ALA A 163 -0.31 1.53 -0.25
CA ALA A 163 -1.66 1.30 0.25
C ALA A 163 -1.74 -0.11 0.85
N PHE A 164 -2.34 -0.25 2.01
CA PHE A 164 -2.57 -1.51 2.70
C PHE A 164 -4.04 -1.88 2.67
N LYS A 165 -4.31 -3.17 2.47
CA LYS A 165 -5.64 -3.74 2.53
C LYS A 165 -6.03 -3.86 4.01
N PRO A 166 -7.05 -3.13 4.49
CA PRO A 166 -7.48 -3.26 5.88
C PRO A 166 -8.12 -4.62 6.12
N VAL A 167 -8.11 -5.06 7.38
CA VAL A 167 -8.97 -6.16 7.83
C VAL A 167 -10.40 -5.65 7.86
N VAL A 168 -11.32 -6.39 7.25
CA VAL A 168 -12.75 -6.05 7.25
C VAL A 168 -13.43 -6.78 8.40
N GLU A 169 -14.10 -6.01 9.26
CA GLU A 169 -14.81 -6.51 10.43
C GLU A 169 -16.26 -6.05 10.40
N GLU A 170 -17.15 -6.76 11.09
CA GLU A 170 -18.56 -6.39 11.17
C GLU A 170 -18.75 -5.17 12.09
N LEU A 171 -19.53 -4.19 11.64
CA LEU A 171 -19.95 -3.06 12.44
C LEU A 171 -21.01 -3.53 13.46
N THR A 172 -20.62 -3.60 14.72
CA THR A 172 -21.51 -3.97 15.83
C THR A 172 -21.53 -2.89 16.92
N THR A 173 -22.50 -2.96 17.83
CA THR A 173 -22.63 -2.12 19.03
C THR A 173 -21.60 -2.44 20.11
N THR A 174 -20.81 -3.50 19.95
CA THR A 174 -19.77 -3.79 20.93
C THR A 174 -18.69 -2.71 20.88
N ASN A 175 -18.39 -2.12 22.04
CA ASN A 175 -17.38 -1.05 22.18
C ASN A 175 -15.94 -1.52 21.95
N ALA A 176 -15.74 -2.77 21.52
CA ALA A 176 -14.41 -3.30 21.24
C ALA A 176 -13.95 -2.77 19.88
N VAL A 177 -13.07 -1.77 19.90
CA VAL A 177 -12.35 -1.35 18.70
C VAL A 177 -11.55 -2.56 18.20
N PRO A 178 -11.76 -3.03 16.96
CA PRO A 178 -11.02 -4.18 16.47
C PRO A 178 -9.52 -3.92 16.48
N ALA A 179 -8.75 -4.98 16.73
CA ALA A 179 -7.29 -4.87 16.74
C ALA A 179 -6.80 -4.44 15.35
N PRO A 180 -5.91 -3.44 15.26
CA PRO A 180 -5.33 -3.04 13.99
C PRO A 180 -4.41 -4.15 13.45
N LEU A 181 -4.28 -4.22 12.13
CA LEU A 181 -3.26 -5.05 11.50
C LEU A 181 -1.90 -4.36 11.67
N HIS A 182 -0.98 -5.04 12.35
CA HIS A 182 0.38 -4.56 12.53
C HIS A 182 1.29 -5.08 11.42
N VAL A 183 1.96 -4.15 10.72
CA VAL A 183 2.96 -4.46 9.69
C VAL A 183 4.23 -3.66 9.97
N GLN A 184 5.33 -4.07 9.33
CA GLN A 184 6.63 -3.43 9.44
C GLN A 184 7.14 -3.08 8.05
N LEU A 185 7.59 -1.84 7.89
CA LEU A 185 8.33 -1.41 6.70
C LEU A 185 9.82 -1.53 6.97
N VAL A 186 10.51 -2.31 6.15
CA VAL A 186 11.95 -2.53 6.26
C VAL A 186 12.62 -2.01 5.00
N ALA A 187 13.47 -1.00 5.16
CA ALA A 187 14.29 -0.47 4.08
C ALA A 187 15.69 -1.09 4.12
N THR A 188 16.20 -1.43 2.95
CA THR A 188 17.60 -1.80 2.74
C THR A 188 18.23 -0.78 1.81
N VAL A 189 19.32 -0.17 2.24
CA VAL A 189 20.00 0.91 1.52
C VAL A 189 21.34 0.46 0.98
N THR A 190 21.64 0.89 -0.23
CA THR A 190 22.94 0.74 -0.87
C THR A 190 23.35 2.08 -1.46
N LEU A 191 24.53 2.57 -1.09
CA LEU A 191 25.10 3.80 -1.65
C LEU A 191 26.07 3.46 -2.78
N LYS A 192 26.05 4.26 -3.83
CA LYS A 192 26.99 4.16 -4.96
C LYS A 192 27.67 5.50 -5.19
N ALA A 193 28.97 5.49 -5.39
CA ALA A 193 29.76 6.66 -5.72
C ALA A 193 30.88 6.26 -6.68
N LEU A 194 30.83 6.75 -7.93
CA LEU A 194 31.68 6.25 -9.03
C LEU A 194 31.52 4.72 -9.17
N ASP A 195 32.61 3.97 -9.12
CA ASP A 195 32.63 2.49 -9.20
C ASP A 195 32.51 1.82 -7.83
N LEU A 196 32.33 2.60 -6.74
CA LEU A 196 32.16 2.05 -5.39
C LEU A 196 30.70 1.77 -5.09
N VAL A 197 30.46 0.64 -4.45
CA VAL A 197 29.15 0.21 -3.96
C VAL A 197 29.30 -0.13 -2.48
N SER A 198 28.48 0.49 -1.62
CA SER A 198 28.46 0.16 -0.20
C SER A 198 27.99 -1.26 0.03
N GLN A 199 28.24 -1.81 1.22
CA GLN A 199 27.49 -2.98 1.63
C GLN A 199 26.01 -2.62 1.78
N SER A 200 25.15 -3.60 1.52
CA SER A 200 23.72 -3.50 1.72
C SER A 200 23.44 -3.37 3.22
N LEU A 201 22.86 -2.24 3.64
CA LEU A 201 22.58 -1.96 5.05
C LEU A 201 21.07 -2.01 5.30
N PRO A 202 20.56 -2.95 6.12
CA PRO A 202 19.19 -2.89 6.58
C PRO A 202 19.03 -1.75 7.60
N LEU A 203 18.00 -0.92 7.40
CA LEU A 203 17.58 0.09 8.37
C LEU A 203 16.64 -0.55 9.42
N PRO A 204 16.47 0.07 10.61
CA PRO A 204 15.49 -0.37 11.58
C PRO A 204 14.08 -0.45 10.99
N ALA A 205 13.35 -1.50 11.35
CA ALA A 205 11.97 -1.68 10.93
C ALA A 205 11.08 -0.57 11.49
N VAL A 206 10.19 -0.02 10.66
CA VAL A 206 9.22 0.99 11.08
C VAL A 206 7.85 0.35 11.22
N PRO A 207 7.28 0.30 12.44
CA PRO A 207 5.97 -0.29 12.66
C PRO A 207 4.87 0.61 12.09
N VAL A 208 3.88 -0.01 11.47
CA VAL A 208 2.68 0.63 10.92
C VAL A 208 1.47 -0.14 11.45
N ALA A 209 0.49 0.59 11.99
CA ALA A 209 -0.78 0.03 12.41
C ALA A 209 -1.87 0.43 11.42
N ILE A 210 -2.48 -0.55 10.77
CA ILE A 210 -3.55 -0.36 9.80
C ILE A 210 -4.88 -0.62 10.52
N PRO A 211 -5.76 0.38 10.66
CA PRO A 211 -7.04 0.19 11.33
C PRO A 211 -7.91 -0.81 10.56
N ALA A 212 -8.71 -1.58 11.30
CA ALA A 212 -9.76 -2.39 10.69
C ALA A 212 -10.83 -1.49 10.07
N LEU A 213 -11.44 -1.95 8.98
CA LEU A 213 -12.53 -1.29 8.31
C LEU A 213 -13.84 -1.97 8.70
N LEU A 214 -14.71 -1.22 9.38
CA LEU A 214 -15.99 -1.72 9.86
C LEU A 214 -17.05 -1.66 8.74
N PHE A 215 -17.64 -2.82 8.41
CA PHE A 215 -18.69 -2.96 7.41
C PHE A 215 -20.04 -3.24 8.08
N PRO A 216 -21.12 -2.51 7.73
CA PRO A 216 -22.45 -2.90 8.15
C PRO A 216 -22.85 -4.22 7.49
N LYS A 217 -23.31 -5.19 8.28
CA LYS A 217 -24.11 -6.32 7.78
C LYS A 217 -25.53 -5.80 7.58
N LEU A 218 -26.01 -5.79 6.34
CA LEU A 218 -27.29 -5.20 5.99
C LEU A 218 -27.90 -5.92 4.78
N LEU A 219 -29.17 -6.26 4.90
CA LEU A 219 -30.02 -6.71 3.82
C LEU A 219 -30.96 -5.56 3.41
N ALA A 220 -31.07 -5.31 2.12
CA ALA A 220 -32.07 -4.45 1.51
C ALA A 220 -32.91 -5.29 0.54
N ALA A 221 -34.19 -5.50 0.84
CA ALA A 221 -35.13 -6.18 -0.03
C ALA A 221 -36.05 -5.14 -0.69
N PHE A 222 -36.37 -5.35 -1.97
CA PHE A 222 -37.08 -4.38 -2.79
C PHE A 222 -38.30 -5.03 -3.41
N ARG A 223 -39.35 -4.23 -3.52
CA ARG A 223 -40.61 -4.67 -4.11
C ARG A 223 -40.46 -5.12 -5.56
N HIS A 224 -39.72 -4.34 -6.35
CA HIS A 224 -39.62 -4.54 -7.79
C HIS A 224 -38.28 -5.15 -8.18
N SER A 225 -38.25 -5.84 -9.32
CA SER A 225 -37.01 -6.30 -9.95
C SER A 225 -36.07 -5.13 -10.26
N ASP A 226 -34.76 -5.40 -10.36
CA ASP A 226 -33.69 -4.43 -10.60
C ASP A 226 -33.68 -3.26 -9.59
N PHE A 227 -34.18 -3.49 -8.37
CA PHE A 227 -34.23 -2.51 -7.30
C PHE A 227 -34.97 -1.22 -7.71
N GLN A 228 -35.94 -1.33 -8.62
CA GLN A 228 -36.62 -0.18 -9.20
C GLN A 228 -37.55 0.47 -8.16
N PRO A 229 -37.59 1.81 -8.07
CA PRO A 229 -38.48 2.50 -7.16
C PRO A 229 -39.96 2.45 -7.59
N LYS A 230 -40.24 2.05 -8.84
CA LYS A 230 -41.57 1.90 -9.43
C LYS A 230 -41.57 0.86 -10.56
N ALA A 231 -42.69 0.19 -10.77
CA ALA A 231 -42.95 -0.63 -11.95
C ALA A 231 -44.34 -0.30 -12.50
N GLY A 232 -44.39 0.34 -13.68
CA GLY A 232 -45.64 0.88 -14.20
C GLY A 232 -46.20 1.98 -13.29
N ASP A 233 -47.43 1.80 -12.81
CA ASP A 233 -48.11 2.72 -11.89
C ASP A 233 -47.89 2.34 -10.41
N ASP A 234 -47.23 1.21 -10.13
CA ASP A 234 -47.04 0.70 -8.77
C ASP A 234 -45.78 1.26 -8.13
N ASP A 235 -45.94 1.89 -6.96
CA ASP A 235 -44.83 2.35 -6.13
C ASP A 235 -44.09 1.15 -5.51
N GLY A 236 -42.76 1.24 -5.47
CA GLY A 236 -41.90 0.29 -4.77
C GLY A 236 -41.65 0.68 -3.32
N PHE A 237 -41.17 -0.27 -2.53
CA PHE A 237 -40.61 -0.02 -1.20
C PHE A 237 -39.22 -0.63 -1.11
N VAL A 238 -38.49 -0.23 -0.07
CA VAL A 238 -37.32 -0.97 0.40
C VAL A 238 -37.48 -1.36 1.86
N PHE A 239 -37.32 -2.65 2.14
CA PHE A 239 -37.17 -3.18 3.48
C PHE A 239 -35.68 -3.30 3.80
N ILE A 240 -35.25 -2.61 4.86
CA ILE A 240 -33.89 -2.67 5.37
C ILE A 240 -33.88 -3.49 6.66
N MET A 241 -33.08 -4.55 6.66
CA MET A 241 -32.83 -5.37 7.84
C MET A 241 -31.35 -5.32 8.22
N VAL A 242 -31.06 -5.08 9.49
CA VAL A 242 -29.71 -5.15 10.07
C VAL A 242 -29.74 -6.05 11.30
N PRO A 243 -28.63 -6.72 11.65
CA PRO A 243 -28.55 -7.53 12.86
C PRO A 243 -28.95 -6.76 14.11
N GLY A 244 -29.48 -7.46 15.12
CA GLY A 244 -29.92 -6.83 16.38
C GLY A 244 -28.77 -6.13 17.11
N ASN A 245 -27.54 -6.63 16.95
CA ASN A 245 -26.33 -6.05 17.49
C ASN A 245 -25.70 -4.94 16.62
N SER A 246 -26.23 -4.61 15.44
CA SER A 246 -25.78 -3.47 14.62
C SER A 246 -25.99 -2.16 15.38
N PRO A 247 -25.21 -1.08 15.18
CA PRO A 247 -25.50 0.23 15.76
C PRO A 247 -26.55 1.03 14.98
N LEU A 248 -26.96 0.56 13.79
CA LEU A 248 -27.90 1.25 12.92
C LEU A 248 -29.33 1.09 13.41
N ARG A 249 -30.05 2.19 13.62
CA ARG A 249 -31.42 2.23 14.16
C ARG A 249 -32.40 3.03 13.29
N SER A 250 -31.91 3.70 12.25
CA SER A 250 -32.77 4.46 11.34
C SER A 250 -32.15 4.57 9.95
N ILE A 251 -32.97 4.98 8.98
CA ILE A 251 -32.53 5.19 7.59
C ILE A 251 -31.53 6.35 7.46
N GLU A 252 -31.65 7.39 8.29
CA GLU A 252 -30.72 8.53 8.30
C GLU A 252 -29.33 8.09 8.78
N GLN A 253 -29.28 7.27 9.83
CA GLN A 253 -28.02 6.69 10.32
C GLN A 253 -27.39 5.79 9.26
N LEU A 254 -28.20 4.98 8.57
CA LEU A 254 -27.74 4.18 7.45
C LEU A 254 -27.14 5.05 6.34
N LYS A 255 -27.86 6.07 5.86
CA LYS A 255 -27.39 6.97 4.80
C LYS A 255 -26.06 7.63 5.16
N SER A 256 -25.93 8.12 6.40
CA SER A 256 -24.65 8.68 6.89
C SER A 256 -23.54 7.63 6.91
N THR A 257 -23.84 6.41 7.34
CA THR A 257 -22.85 5.31 7.41
C THR A 257 -22.40 4.88 6.03
N LEU A 258 -23.31 4.74 5.07
CA LEU A 258 -23.00 4.39 3.69
C LEU A 258 -22.15 5.47 3.01
N ALA A 259 -22.42 6.76 3.27
CA ALA A 259 -21.60 7.85 2.74
C ALA A 259 -20.16 7.80 3.25
N THR A 260 -19.95 7.63 4.57
CA THR A 260 -18.61 7.46 5.16
C THR A 260 -17.90 6.22 4.62
N LEU A 261 -18.64 5.12 4.44
CA LEU A 261 -18.10 3.90 3.88
C LEU A 261 -17.67 4.09 2.42
N GLN A 262 -18.47 4.77 1.60
CA GLN A 262 -18.17 5.05 0.20
C GLN A 262 -16.91 5.91 0.05
N GLU A 263 -16.76 6.96 0.86
CA GLU A 263 -15.54 7.78 0.90
C GLU A 263 -14.30 6.94 1.25
N THR A 264 -14.42 6.10 2.29
CA THR A 264 -13.31 5.27 2.77
C THR A 264 -12.91 4.22 1.72
N VAL A 265 -13.88 3.50 1.16
CA VAL A 265 -13.66 2.44 0.17
C VAL A 265 -13.13 3.00 -1.15
N THR A 266 -13.48 4.23 -1.53
CA THR A 266 -12.94 4.89 -2.74
C THR A 266 -11.41 4.97 -2.72
N THR A 267 -10.81 5.14 -1.53
CA THR A 267 -9.35 5.13 -1.36
C THR A 267 -8.72 3.74 -1.55
N LEU A 268 -9.54 2.67 -1.44
CA LEU A 268 -9.14 1.27 -1.51
C LEU A 268 -9.41 0.61 -2.86
N LYS A 269 -9.86 1.36 -3.87
CA LYS A 269 -10.17 0.85 -5.21
C LYS A 269 -9.00 0.16 -5.94
N ALA A 270 -7.78 0.33 -5.43
CA ALA A 270 -6.60 -0.38 -5.92
C ALA A 270 -6.63 -1.90 -5.62
N PHE A 271 -7.52 -2.34 -4.73
CA PHE A 271 -7.78 -3.74 -4.41
C PHE A 271 -9.07 -4.20 -5.09
N ALA A 272 -9.01 -5.32 -5.82
CA ALA A 272 -10.12 -5.80 -6.64
C ALA A 272 -11.44 -5.99 -5.87
N ASP A 273 -11.37 -6.53 -4.65
CA ASP A 273 -12.55 -6.76 -3.80
C ASP A 273 -13.28 -5.46 -3.46
N PHE A 274 -12.54 -4.40 -3.14
CA PHE A 274 -13.10 -3.08 -2.82
C PHE A 274 -13.59 -2.34 -4.08
N ALA A 275 -12.92 -2.54 -5.22
CA ALA A 275 -13.42 -2.03 -6.50
C ALA A 275 -14.77 -2.66 -6.88
N GLY A 276 -14.91 -3.98 -6.68
CA GLY A 276 -16.19 -4.67 -6.82
C GLY A 276 -17.23 -4.13 -5.84
N PHE A 277 -16.86 -3.96 -4.57
CA PHE A 277 -17.77 -3.45 -3.55
C PHE A 277 -18.36 -2.08 -3.88
N LEU A 278 -17.58 -1.16 -4.46
CA LEU A 278 -18.09 0.14 -4.89
C LEU A 278 -19.28 0.01 -5.84
N LEU A 279 -19.31 -0.98 -6.71
CA LEU A 279 -20.45 -1.22 -7.62
C LEU A 279 -21.72 -1.62 -6.85
N GLY A 280 -21.59 -2.54 -5.89
CA GLY A 280 -22.69 -2.97 -5.03
C GLY A 280 -23.17 -1.85 -4.09
N LEU A 281 -22.24 -1.08 -3.54
CA LEU A 281 -22.51 0.05 -2.66
C LEU A 281 -23.22 1.19 -3.40
N ASP A 282 -22.76 1.54 -4.61
CA ASP A 282 -23.40 2.56 -5.45
C ASP A 282 -24.82 2.14 -5.82
N SER A 283 -25.02 0.85 -6.15
CA SER A 283 -26.36 0.29 -6.40
C SER A 283 -27.26 0.45 -5.18
N LEU A 284 -26.80 0.03 -4.00
CA LEU A 284 -27.54 0.16 -2.75
C LEU A 284 -27.90 1.63 -2.45
N VAL A 285 -26.92 2.53 -2.50
CA VAL A 285 -27.14 3.96 -2.21
C VAL A 285 -28.15 4.56 -3.19
N SER A 286 -28.06 4.24 -4.48
CA SER A 286 -28.98 4.73 -5.50
C SER A 286 -30.40 4.23 -5.28
N SER A 287 -30.60 2.93 -5.07
CA SER A 287 -31.92 2.31 -4.91
C SER A 287 -32.59 2.71 -3.61
N VAL A 288 -31.84 2.76 -2.51
CA VAL A 288 -32.34 3.26 -1.22
C VAL A 288 -32.67 4.75 -1.30
N THR A 289 -31.92 5.56 -2.05
CA THR A 289 -32.26 6.99 -2.16
C THR A 289 -33.47 7.24 -3.06
N ALA A 290 -33.66 6.42 -4.09
CA ALA A 290 -34.75 6.55 -5.05
C ALA A 290 -36.09 5.98 -4.56
N SER A 291 -36.07 5.07 -3.58
CA SER A 291 -37.28 4.42 -3.08
C SER A 291 -38.21 5.40 -2.35
N PRO A 292 -39.53 5.37 -2.60
CA PRO A 292 -40.48 6.28 -1.96
C PRO A 292 -40.86 5.85 -0.53
N TYR A 293 -40.88 4.55 -0.25
CA TYR A 293 -41.26 3.97 1.04
C TYR A 293 -40.16 3.11 1.64
N PHE A 294 -40.09 3.10 2.98
CA PHE A 294 -39.03 2.43 3.74
C PHE A 294 -39.59 1.72 4.96
N SER A 295 -39.17 0.47 5.15
CA SER A 295 -39.30 -0.25 6.41
C SER A 295 -37.92 -0.58 6.96
N PHE A 296 -37.74 -0.53 8.28
CA PHE A 296 -36.45 -0.76 8.92
C PHE A 296 -36.59 -1.69 10.13
N ALA A 297 -35.82 -2.77 10.15
CA ALA A 297 -35.77 -3.72 11.24
C ALA A 297 -34.33 -3.93 11.73
N ALA A 298 -34.10 -3.81 13.03
CA ALA A 298 -32.82 -4.11 13.69
C ALA A 298 -32.97 -5.38 14.54
N GLN A 299 -32.99 -6.51 13.87
CA GLN A 299 -33.19 -7.83 14.47
C GLN A 299 -32.48 -8.90 13.65
N ASP A 300 -32.16 -10.02 14.29
CA ASP A 300 -31.46 -11.12 13.62
C ASP A 300 -32.40 -11.96 12.76
N ALA A 301 -33.71 -11.90 13.02
CA ALA A 301 -34.71 -12.68 12.29
C ALA A 301 -36.09 -12.01 12.30
N VAL A 302 -36.86 -12.16 11.22
CA VAL A 302 -38.29 -11.83 11.11
C VAL A 302 -39.02 -13.14 10.86
N GLN A 303 -39.81 -13.59 11.84
CA GLN A 303 -40.54 -14.86 11.76
C GLN A 303 -41.71 -14.80 10.81
N ASP A 304 -42.31 -13.64 10.64
CA ASP A 304 -43.47 -13.43 9.78
C ASP A 304 -43.35 -12.04 9.15
N LEU A 305 -43.18 -11.98 7.83
CA LEU A 305 -43.05 -10.74 7.08
C LEU A 305 -44.38 -9.97 6.97
N ASN A 306 -45.51 -10.63 7.20
CA ASN A 306 -46.83 -10.01 7.25
C ASN A 306 -46.94 -9.02 8.42
N ASP A 307 -46.15 -9.20 9.48
CA ASP A 307 -46.09 -8.29 10.63
C ASP A 307 -45.44 -6.93 10.31
N ILE A 308 -44.86 -6.76 9.11
CA ILE A 308 -44.17 -5.54 8.71
C ILE A 308 -44.93 -4.84 7.57
N THR A 309 -45.58 -3.73 7.89
CA THR A 309 -46.23 -2.86 6.90
C THR A 309 -45.20 -2.06 6.09
N ALA A 310 -45.13 -2.31 4.79
CA ALA A 310 -44.19 -1.66 3.87
C ALA A 310 -44.71 -0.32 3.34
N ILE A 311 -46.00 -0.26 3.00
CA ILE A 311 -46.69 0.95 2.55
C ILE A 311 -47.97 1.09 3.35
N GLN A 312 -48.06 2.18 4.10
CA GLN A 312 -49.28 2.55 4.80
C GLN A 312 -50.18 3.37 3.88
N ASN A 313 -51.34 2.81 3.57
CA ASN A 313 -52.32 3.36 2.66
C ASN A 313 -53.42 4.11 3.42
N ASP A 314 -54.39 4.67 2.70
CA ASP A 314 -55.47 5.43 3.33
C ASP A 314 -56.58 4.52 3.89
N LEU A 315 -57.55 5.10 4.62
CA LEU A 315 -58.66 4.36 5.24
C LEU A 315 -59.51 3.52 4.26
N PHE A 316 -59.35 3.70 2.95
CA PHE A 316 -60.15 3.03 1.92
C PHE A 316 -59.34 2.03 1.08
N THR A 317 -58.03 1.90 1.36
CA THR A 317 -57.12 1.02 0.65
C THR A 317 -56.38 0.14 1.66
N ASN A 318 -56.20 -1.14 1.34
CA ASN A 318 -55.46 -2.03 2.22
C ASN A 318 -53.99 -1.58 2.25
N ASP A 319 -53.36 -1.70 3.41
CA ASP A 319 -51.91 -1.56 3.53
C ASP A 319 -51.22 -2.65 2.69
N ILE A 320 -49.94 -2.44 2.41
CA ILE A 320 -49.10 -3.44 1.74
C ILE A 320 -48.11 -3.95 2.79
N GLU A 321 -48.24 -5.22 3.15
CA GLU A 321 -47.30 -5.95 4.01
C GLU A 321 -46.07 -6.42 3.20
N LEU A 322 -45.00 -6.90 3.87
CA LEU A 322 -43.79 -7.35 3.17
C LEU A 322 -43.88 -8.77 2.59
N GLU A 323 -44.74 -9.60 3.18
CA GLU A 323 -45.02 -10.95 2.68
C GLU A 323 -45.49 -10.87 1.23
N ASP A 324 -45.02 -11.79 0.40
CA ASP A 324 -45.42 -11.91 -1.01
C ASP A 324 -45.26 -10.64 -1.87
N GLU A 325 -44.35 -9.74 -1.52
CA GLU A 325 -44.15 -8.50 -2.27
C GLU A 325 -42.67 -8.25 -2.65
N ILE A 326 -41.75 -9.15 -2.28
CA ILE A 326 -40.31 -8.97 -2.53
C ILE A 326 -39.92 -9.60 -3.86
N SER A 327 -39.35 -8.79 -4.77
CA SER A 327 -38.88 -9.25 -6.08
C SER A 327 -37.35 -9.18 -6.27
N SER A 328 -36.64 -8.39 -5.46
CA SER A 328 -35.17 -8.28 -5.59
C SER A 328 -34.50 -7.91 -4.26
N MET A 329 -33.19 -8.14 -4.15
CA MET A 329 -32.45 -7.81 -2.93
C MET A 329 -30.97 -7.50 -3.12
N ILE A 330 -30.43 -6.73 -2.18
CA ILE A 330 -29.02 -6.41 -2.04
C ILE A 330 -28.59 -6.79 -0.62
N PHE A 331 -27.59 -7.66 -0.51
CA PHE A 331 -27.00 -8.04 0.77
C PHE A 331 -25.55 -7.56 0.83
N ILE A 332 -25.21 -6.74 1.83
CA ILE A 332 -23.84 -6.27 2.07
C ILE A 332 -23.35 -6.71 3.45
N GLY A 333 -22.04 -6.88 3.57
CA GLY A 333 -21.40 -7.19 4.84
C GLY A 333 -19.98 -7.74 4.69
N PRO A 334 -19.34 -8.15 5.79
CA PRO A 334 -18.10 -8.91 5.72
C PRO A 334 -18.28 -10.21 4.91
N PRO A 335 -17.21 -10.80 4.35
CA PRO A 335 -17.30 -12.02 3.57
C PRO A 335 -17.84 -13.19 4.40
N ASN A 336 -18.56 -14.10 3.74
CA ASN A 336 -19.18 -15.29 4.32
C ASN A 336 -20.37 -15.07 5.27
N LYS A 337 -20.90 -13.85 5.35
CA LYS A 337 -22.20 -13.65 6.01
C LYS A 337 -23.30 -14.24 5.15
N VAL A 338 -24.30 -14.83 5.81
CA VAL A 338 -25.43 -15.50 5.16
C VAL A 338 -26.73 -14.88 5.67
N VAL A 339 -27.70 -14.78 4.77
CA VAL A 339 -29.10 -14.55 5.08
C VAL A 339 -29.91 -15.68 4.47
N HIS A 340 -30.84 -16.23 5.24
CA HIS A 340 -31.70 -17.33 4.87
C HIS A 340 -33.12 -16.81 4.73
N TRP A 341 -33.74 -17.11 3.60
CA TRP A 341 -35.11 -16.76 3.24
C TRP A 341 -35.95 -18.02 3.11
N PHE A 342 -37.19 -17.93 3.55
CA PHE A 342 -38.16 -19.01 3.55
C PHE A 342 -39.47 -18.53 2.92
N CYS A 343 -40.13 -19.44 2.22
CA CYS A 343 -41.44 -19.18 1.64
C CYS A 343 -42.58 -19.31 2.64
N GLU A 344 -42.30 -19.85 3.83
CA GLU A 344 -43.28 -19.98 4.90
C GLU A 344 -42.87 -19.17 6.14
N PRO A 345 -43.84 -18.75 6.97
CA PRO A 345 -43.56 -18.16 8.27
C PRO A 345 -42.79 -19.12 9.19
N ASN A 346 -42.24 -18.57 10.27
CA ASN A 346 -41.54 -19.31 11.33
C ASN A 346 -40.31 -20.12 10.87
N PHE A 347 -39.72 -19.76 9.72
CA PHE A 347 -38.55 -20.41 9.13
C PHE A 347 -38.81 -21.88 8.74
N ASP A 348 -40.04 -22.18 8.32
CA ASP A 348 -40.38 -23.47 7.74
C ASP A 348 -39.82 -23.58 6.31
N ASP A 349 -39.18 -24.70 6.01
CA ASP A 349 -38.51 -24.97 4.73
C ASP A 349 -39.30 -25.92 3.81
N GLU A 350 -40.52 -26.33 4.21
CA GLU A 350 -41.36 -27.26 3.45
C GLU A 350 -41.78 -26.70 2.07
N ASP A 351 -42.10 -25.42 1.95
CA ASP A 351 -42.61 -24.81 0.70
C ASP A 351 -41.56 -23.94 -0.04
N GLY A 352 -40.28 -24.13 0.26
CA GLY A 352 -39.18 -23.53 -0.45
C GLY A 352 -38.33 -22.59 0.39
N ASP A 353 -37.02 -22.64 0.16
CA ASP A 353 -36.06 -21.81 0.86
C ASP A 353 -34.81 -21.54 0.02
N PHE A 354 -34.16 -20.42 0.30
CA PHE A 354 -32.86 -20.12 -0.30
C PHE A 354 -32.00 -19.28 0.63
N THR A 355 -30.69 -19.40 0.44
CA THR A 355 -29.68 -18.64 1.16
C THR A 355 -28.96 -17.71 0.22
N VAL A 356 -28.65 -16.51 0.71
CA VAL A 356 -27.82 -15.51 0.02
C VAL A 356 -26.58 -15.26 0.86
N LYS A 357 -25.41 -15.44 0.25
CA LYS A 357 -24.12 -15.34 0.93
C LYS A 357 -23.30 -14.19 0.40
N VAL A 358 -22.74 -13.37 1.29
CA VAL A 358 -21.78 -12.32 0.89
C VAL A 358 -20.47 -12.94 0.40
N GLY A 359 -20.10 -12.64 -0.85
CA GLY A 359 -18.84 -13.05 -1.45
C GLY A 359 -17.62 -12.21 -1.00
N PRO A 360 -16.44 -12.46 -1.59
CA PRO A 360 -15.21 -11.71 -1.28
C PRO A 360 -15.29 -10.21 -1.57
N GLN A 361 -16.25 -9.80 -2.41
CA GLN A 361 -16.48 -8.40 -2.78
C GLN A 361 -17.37 -7.66 -1.78
N PHE A 362 -17.73 -8.26 -0.65
CA PHE A 362 -18.51 -7.64 0.44
C PHE A 362 -19.97 -7.30 0.10
N PHE A 363 -20.48 -7.77 -1.05
CA PHE A 363 -21.89 -7.67 -1.42
C PHE A 363 -22.38 -8.89 -2.20
N THR A 364 -23.69 -8.98 -2.35
CA THR A 364 -24.40 -9.83 -3.31
C THR A 364 -25.67 -9.13 -3.74
N LEU A 365 -25.89 -9.06 -5.06
CA LEU A 365 -27.11 -8.55 -5.66
C LEU A 365 -27.92 -9.73 -6.21
N VAL A 366 -29.23 -9.70 -6.02
CA VAL A 366 -30.19 -10.58 -6.68
C VAL A 366 -31.20 -9.67 -7.34
N ARG A 367 -31.07 -9.50 -8.66
CA ARG A 367 -31.86 -8.51 -9.42
C ARG A 367 -33.31 -8.93 -9.61
N SER A 368 -33.57 -10.22 -9.60
CA SER A 368 -34.91 -10.76 -9.75
C SER A 368 -34.98 -12.11 -9.05
N LEU A 369 -36.06 -12.31 -8.30
CA LEU A 369 -36.45 -13.57 -7.71
C LEU A 369 -37.36 -14.39 -8.63
N ASP A 370 -37.61 -13.90 -9.87
CA ASP A 370 -38.47 -14.53 -10.88
C ASP A 370 -37.83 -15.76 -11.55
N SER A 371 -37.37 -16.71 -10.74
CA SER A 371 -36.69 -17.93 -11.15
C SER A 371 -36.56 -18.90 -9.98
N ALA A 372 -36.67 -20.20 -10.26
CA ALA A 372 -36.40 -21.27 -9.30
C ALA A 372 -34.92 -21.31 -8.87
N HIS A 373 -34.05 -20.62 -9.62
CA HIS A 373 -32.65 -20.40 -9.29
C HIS A 373 -32.30 -18.93 -9.53
N PRO A 374 -32.61 -18.03 -8.59
CA PRO A 374 -32.32 -16.61 -8.74
C PRO A 374 -30.83 -16.39 -9.01
N ALA A 375 -30.53 -15.59 -10.05
CA ALA A 375 -29.17 -15.26 -10.39
C ALA A 375 -28.61 -14.22 -9.43
N SER A 376 -27.34 -14.40 -9.05
CA SER A 376 -26.65 -13.48 -8.16
C SER A 376 -25.49 -12.75 -8.87
N GLU A 377 -25.17 -11.55 -8.40
CA GLU A 377 -23.97 -10.81 -8.76
C GLU A 377 -23.18 -10.50 -7.49
N PRO A 378 -21.97 -11.08 -7.29
CA PRO A 378 -21.30 -12.09 -8.13
C PRO A 378 -22.08 -13.41 -8.26
N ALA A 379 -21.82 -14.17 -9.32
CA ALA A 379 -22.49 -15.46 -9.55
C ALA A 379 -22.18 -16.51 -8.48
N GLY A 380 -23.16 -17.37 -8.20
CA GLY A 380 -23.02 -18.50 -7.27
C GLY A 380 -23.10 -18.12 -5.79
N MET A 381 -23.67 -16.97 -5.46
CA MET A 381 -23.87 -16.49 -4.09
C MET A 381 -25.26 -16.81 -3.54
N VAL A 382 -26.16 -17.34 -4.38
CA VAL A 382 -27.47 -17.86 -4.00
C VAL A 382 -27.42 -19.38 -4.04
N THR A 383 -27.90 -20.03 -2.98
CA THR A 383 -28.11 -21.49 -2.92
C THR A 383 -29.55 -21.77 -2.54
N VAL A 384 -30.25 -22.52 -3.38
CA VAL A 384 -31.63 -22.97 -3.12
C VAL A 384 -31.56 -24.25 -2.30
N GLY A 385 -32.24 -24.27 -1.15
CA GLY A 385 -32.37 -25.46 -0.31
C GLY A 385 -33.45 -26.37 -0.87
N HIS A 386 -34.68 -25.90 -0.77
CA HIS A 386 -35.87 -26.51 -1.34
C HIS A 386 -36.46 -25.61 -2.43
N PRO A 387 -36.81 -26.16 -3.61
CA PRO A 387 -37.55 -25.42 -4.62
C PRO A 387 -38.99 -25.19 -4.14
N VAL A 388 -39.63 -24.13 -4.63
CA VAL A 388 -41.06 -23.89 -4.40
C VAL A 388 -41.87 -24.92 -5.21
N ASP A 389 -42.72 -25.69 -4.55
CA ASP A 389 -43.39 -26.87 -5.11
C ASP A 389 -44.45 -26.51 -6.18
N GLU A 390 -45.18 -25.41 -5.99
CA GLU A 390 -46.29 -25.02 -6.87
C GLU A 390 -45.93 -23.95 -7.91
N ASN A 391 -44.82 -23.24 -7.74
CA ASN A 391 -44.42 -22.13 -8.60
C ASN A 391 -42.91 -22.11 -8.83
N PRO A 392 -42.39 -22.06 -10.07
CA PRO A 392 -40.94 -22.11 -10.31
C PRO A 392 -40.23 -20.77 -10.02
N THR A 393 -40.65 -20.02 -8.99
CA THR A 393 -40.15 -18.67 -8.68
C THR A 393 -40.25 -18.38 -7.18
N PHE A 394 -39.31 -17.57 -6.68
CA PHE A 394 -39.31 -17.02 -5.32
C PHE A 394 -39.87 -15.59 -5.27
N ASN A 395 -40.26 -15.04 -6.42
CA ASN A 395 -40.81 -13.70 -6.55
C ASN A 395 -42.19 -13.66 -5.90
N ASP A 396 -42.38 -12.78 -4.92
CA ASP A 396 -43.68 -12.64 -4.24
C ASP A 396 -44.09 -13.92 -3.49
N PHE A 397 -43.13 -14.68 -2.96
CA PHE A 397 -43.39 -15.89 -2.14
C PHE A 397 -42.59 -15.93 -0.84
N THR A 398 -41.95 -14.83 -0.41
CA THR A 398 -41.11 -14.86 0.80
C THR A 398 -41.88 -14.43 2.04
N SER A 399 -41.82 -15.24 3.10
CA SER A 399 -42.66 -15.06 4.29
C SER A 399 -41.85 -14.94 5.58
N SER A 400 -40.59 -15.42 5.61
CA SER A 400 -39.69 -15.19 6.74
C SER A 400 -38.22 -15.08 6.33
N VAL A 401 -37.42 -14.41 7.17
CA VAL A 401 -36.00 -14.15 6.89
C VAL A 401 -35.15 -14.11 8.16
N ARG A 402 -33.92 -14.65 8.11
CA ARG A 402 -32.97 -14.57 9.23
C ARG A 402 -31.52 -14.42 8.78
N PHE A 403 -30.75 -13.72 9.58
CA PHE A 403 -29.30 -13.74 9.51
C PHE A 403 -28.74 -15.00 10.18
N GLU A 404 -27.71 -15.60 9.59
CA GLU A 404 -26.87 -16.61 10.24
C GLU A 404 -25.61 -16.03 10.88
#